data_AF-A0A930AFZ7-F1
#
_entry.id   AF-A0A930AFZ7-F1
#
_cell.length_a   1.000
_cell.length_b   1.000
_cell.length_c   1.000
_cell.angle_alpha   90.00
_cell.angle_beta   90.00
_cell.angle_gamma   90.00
#
_symmetry.space_group_name_H-M   'P 1'
#
loop_
_entity.id
_entity.type
_entity.pdbx_description
1 polymer ?
#
loop_
_entity_poly.entity_id
_entity_poly.type
_entity_poly.pdbx_seq_one_letter_code
_entity_poly.pdbx_strand_id
1 'polypeptide(L)' 'MKTINNISKIKDRMGLENLPVDLQEVAQLRIQHPDYSIQQLADSLSTPLTKSGVNHRLRKINKIADEL' A
#
# COMPACT_ATOMS: atom_id res chain seq x y z
N MET A 1 11.82 -1.44 3.30
CA MET A 1 11.45 -2.88 3.26
C MET A 1 10.27 -3.26 4.16
N LYS A 2 10.12 -2.74 5.40
CA LYS A 2 9.00 -3.11 6.31
C LYS A 2 7.61 -3.12 5.65
N THR A 3 7.26 -2.08 4.90
CA THR A 3 5.93 -1.98 4.29
C THR A 3 5.65 -3.00 3.20
N ILE A 4 6.66 -3.38 2.40
CA ILE A 4 6.49 -4.43 1.37
C ILE A 4 6.25 -5.79 2.03
N ASN A 5 6.99 -6.09 3.09
CA ASN A 5 6.79 -7.32 3.86
C ASN A 5 5.41 -7.34 4.52
N ASN A 6 4.96 -6.21 5.06
CA ASN A 6 3.61 -6.08 5.63
C ASN A 6 2.52 -6.28 4.59
N ILE A 7 2.66 -5.70 3.39
CA ILE A 7 1.70 -5.94 2.30
C ILE A 7 1.72 -7.42 1.89
N SER A 8 2.89 -8.06 1.81
CA SER A 8 3.01 -9.48 1.48
C SER A 8 2.34 -10.37 2.54
N LYS A 9 2.53 -10.06 3.83
CA LYS A 9 1.84 -10.73 4.95
C LYS A 9 0.32 -10.63 4.81
N ILE A 10 -0.21 -9.44 4.51
CA ILE A 10 -1.66 -9.24 4.29
C ILE A 10 -2.13 -10.09 3.11
N LYS A 11 -1.42 -10.02 1.97
CA LYS A 11 -1.74 -10.80 0.77
C LYS A 11 -1.85 -12.29 1.08
N ASP A 12 -0.88 -12.84 1.82
CA ASP A 12 -0.82 -14.28 2.12
C ASP A 12 -1.84 -14.72 3.17
N ARG A 13 -2.23 -13.84 4.10
CA ARG A 13 -3.16 -14.17 5.20
C ARG A 13 -4.63 -13.97 4.85
N MET A 14 -4.96 -12.89 4.16
CA MET A 14 -6.34 -12.51 3.89
C MET A 14 -6.60 -12.04 2.46
N GLY A 15 -5.57 -11.93 1.61
CA GLY A 15 -5.73 -11.35 0.27
C GLY A 15 -5.77 -9.81 0.27
N LEU A 16 -5.23 -9.19 -0.78
CA LEU A 16 -5.22 -7.72 -0.88
C LEU A 16 -6.61 -7.17 -1.23
N GLU A 17 -7.44 -7.96 -1.90
CA GLU A 17 -8.83 -7.66 -2.24
C GLU A 17 -9.73 -7.44 -1.01
N ASN A 18 -9.31 -7.92 0.16
CA ASN A 18 -10.02 -7.72 1.43
C ASN A 18 -9.57 -6.45 2.17
N LEU A 19 -8.61 -5.69 1.64
CA LEU A 19 -8.33 -4.35 2.14
C LEU A 19 -9.45 -3.38 1.70
N PRO A 20 -9.67 -2.27 2.43
CA PRO A 20 -10.44 -1.15 1.92
C PRO A 20 -9.96 -0.73 0.53
N VAL A 21 -10.89 -0.43 -0.39
CA VAL A 21 -10.60 -0.15 -1.81
C VAL A 21 -9.51 0.91 -1.99
N ASP A 22 -9.49 1.93 -1.14
CA ASP A 22 -8.48 2.99 -1.17
C ASP A 22 -7.06 2.49 -0.80
N LEU A 23 -6.93 1.40 -0.06
CA LEU A 23 -5.64 0.81 0.29
C LEU A 23 -5.16 -0.23 -0.74
N GLN A 24 -6.07 -0.88 -1.46
CA GLN A 24 -5.74 -1.96 -2.41
C GLN A 24 -4.76 -1.49 -3.48
N GLU A 25 -5.10 -0.40 -4.16
CA GLU A 25 -4.31 0.12 -5.27
C GLU A 25 -2.90 0.54 -4.84
N VAL A 26 -2.80 1.23 -3.69
CA VAL A 26 -1.50 1.64 -3.12
C VAL A 26 -0.66 0.43 -2.73
N ALA A 27 -1.29 -0.61 -2.17
CA ALA A 27 -0.62 -1.86 -1.81
C ALA A 27 -0.08 -2.59 -3.06
N GLN A 28 -0.90 -2.69 -4.10
CA GLN A 28 -0.53 -3.32 -5.37
C GLN A 28 0.63 -2.57 -6.05
N LEU A 29 0.52 -1.24 -6.21
CA LEU A 29 1.56 -0.43 -6.82
C LEU A 29 2.87 -0.50 -6.04
N ARG A 30 2.82 -0.51 -4.69
CA ARG A 30 4.03 -0.63 -3.87
C ARG A 30 4.72 -1.98 -4.03
N ILE A 31 3.97 -3.08 -4.26
CA ILE A 31 4.57 -4.40 -4.57
C ILE A 31 5.13 -4.44 -5.99
N GLN A 32 4.39 -3.92 -6.97
CA GLN A 32 4.81 -3.95 -8.37
C GLN A 32 6.02 -3.04 -8.64
N HIS A 33 6.11 -1.92 -7.91
CA HIS A 33 7.17 -0.93 -8.06
C HIS A 33 7.83 -0.63 -6.70
N PRO A 34 8.64 -1.58 -6.17
CA PRO A 34 9.24 -1.44 -4.85
C PRO A 34 10.17 -0.22 -4.74
N ASP A 35 10.81 0.15 -5.85
CA ASP A 35 11.78 1.25 -5.94
C ASP A 35 11.14 2.63 -6.14
N TYR A 36 9.82 2.69 -6.37
CA TYR A 36 9.15 3.98 -6.52
C TYR A 36 9.23 4.78 -5.22
N SER A 37 9.60 6.05 -5.39
CA SER A 37 9.40 7.07 -4.37
C SER A 37 7.90 7.21 -4.04
N ILE A 38 7.60 7.80 -2.88
CA ILE A 38 6.20 8.06 -2.50
C ILE A 38 5.50 8.98 -3.51
N GLN A 39 6.25 9.92 -4.12
CA GLN A 39 5.70 10.81 -5.14
C GLN A 39 5.35 10.04 -6.40
N GLN A 40 6.25 9.20 -6.91
CA GLN A 40 5.98 8.36 -8.08
C GLN A 40 4.79 7.42 -7.88
N LEU A 41 4.63 6.85 -6.67
CA LEU A 41 3.41 6.10 -6.35
C LEU A 41 2.17 6.98 -6.43
N ALA A 42 2.22 8.19 -5.88
CA ALA A 42 1.09 9.10 -5.86
C ALA A 42 0.64 9.50 -7.27
N ASP A 43 1.61 9.69 -8.17
CA ASP A 43 1.40 10.05 -9.58
C ASP A 43 0.93 8.85 -10.43
N SER A 44 1.21 7.61 -9.98
CA SER A 44 0.84 6.37 -10.69
C SER A 44 -0.52 5.81 -10.29
N LEU A 45 -1.21 6.44 -9.32
CA LEU A 45 -2.56 6.05 -8.94
C LEU A 45 -3.58 6.50 -9.99
N SER A 46 -4.61 5.68 -10.20
CA SER A 46 -5.74 6.01 -11.08
C SER A 46 -6.41 7.32 -10.72
N THR A 47 -6.54 7.60 -9.42
CA THR A 47 -6.88 8.92 -8.88
C THR A 47 -5.64 9.50 -8.21
N PRO A 48 -5.02 10.56 -8.77
CA PRO A 48 -3.82 11.15 -8.21
C PRO A 48 -4.01 11.55 -6.75
N LEU A 49 -3.01 11.23 -5.93
CA LEU A 49 -2.96 11.66 -4.54
C LEU A 49 -1.78 12.58 -4.31
N THR A 50 -1.77 13.24 -3.16
CA THR A 50 -0.55 13.86 -2.65
C THR A 50 0.37 12.80 -2.04
N LYS A 51 1.67 13.11 -1.97
CA LYS A 51 2.66 12.32 -1.22
C LYS A 51 2.19 11.99 0.21
N SER A 52 1.53 12.94 0.88
CA SER A 52 0.99 12.76 2.22
C SER A 52 -0.17 11.74 2.24
N GLY A 53 -1.05 11.81 1.25
CA GLY A 53 -2.15 10.85 1.09
C GLY A 53 -1.67 9.42 0.94
N VAL A 54 -0.65 9.18 0.11
CA VAL A 54 -0.01 7.86 -0.03
C VAL A 54 0.61 7.39 1.29
N ASN A 55 1.35 8.26 1.97
CA ASN A 55 1.94 7.92 3.28
C ASN A 55 0.88 7.50 4.31
N HIS A 56 -0.26 8.19 4.35
CA HIS A 56 -1.36 7.83 5.25
C HIS A 56 -1.92 6.44 4.95
N ARG A 57 -2.13 6.13 3.67
CA ARG A 57 -2.60 4.81 3.23
C ARG A 57 -1.59 3.70 3.59
N LEU A 58 -0.30 3.92 3.34
CA LEU A 58 0.76 2.97 3.74
C LEU A 58 0.84 2.77 5.25
N ARG A 59 0.60 3.82 6.06
CA ARG A 59 0.51 3.68 7.53
C ARG A 59 -0.67 2.82 7.94
N LYS A 60 -1.85 3.01 7.34
CA LYS A 60 -3.03 2.15 7.60
C LYS A 60 -2.75 0.70 7.24
N ILE A 61 -2.15 0.45 6.07
CA ILE A 61 -1.73 -0.89 5.65
C ILE A 61 -0.79 -1.53 6.68
N ASN A 62 0.21 -0.80 7.17
CA ASN A 62 1.12 -1.34 8.18
C ASN A 62 0.37 -1.69 9.49
N LYS A 63 -0.59 -0.88 9.92
CA LYS A 63 -1.41 -1.18 11.11
C LYS A 63 -2.23 -2.46 10.94
N ILE A 64 -2.88 -2.62 9.79
CA ILE A 64 -3.64 -3.84 9.47
C ILE A 64 -2.70 -5.06 9.54
N ALA A 65 -1.50 -4.97 8.95
CA ALA A 65 -0.53 -6.06 9.02
C ALA A 65 -0.02 -6.37 10.44
N ASP A 66 0.06 -5.35 11.32
CA ASP A 66 0.46 -5.51 12.71
C ASP A 66 -0.65 -6.19 13.55
N GLU A 67 -1.93 -6.12 13.12
CA GLU A 67 -3.10 -6.75 13.76
C GLU A 67 -3.41 -8.17 13.25
N LEU A 68 -2.74 -8.62 12.17
CA LEU A 68 -2.81 -9.99 11.62
C LEU A 68 -1.79 -10.94 12.24
#